data_AF-A0A2G3A1I3-F1
#
_entry.id   AF-A0A2G3A1I3-F1
#
_cell.length_a   1.000
_cell.length_b   1.000
_cell.length_c   1.000
_cell.angle_alpha   90.00
_cell.angle_beta   90.00
_cell.angle_gamma   90.00
#
_symmetry.space_group_name_H-M   'P 1'
#
loop_
_entity.id
_entity.type
_entity.pdbx_description
1 polymer ?
#
loop_
_entity_poly.entity_id
_entity_poly.type
_entity_poly.pdbx_seq_one_letter_code
_entity_poly.pdbx_strand_id
1 'polypeptide(L)'
;MIGVCPQFDILWDALSGQEHLHLFASIKGLPPALIKEVVEKSLAEVKLTDAARMRAGSYSGGMKRRLSVAIALIGEPKLVILDEPTTGMDPITRRHVWDIIEDAKKGRAIILTTHSMEEADILSDRIGIMAKGRLRCIGTSIRLKSKFGTGFIANVSFSGGTNGSPEREDSLSTSQPEALKQFFKSRLDVMPKEENKSFLTYIIPHDKEKLLTDFFAELQARDMEFGISDIQLGLTTLEEVFLNIARQAELEDVAEGSSATLTLNTGLSLQIPVGARFVKIPGTESAENPIGTMVEVYWEQDDSGTLCISGHSQDMPIPAHIQLRDPPTATSGRNILGRQKQNHGIVIDPAQITGATS
;
A
#
# COMPACT_ATOMS: atom_id res chain seq x y z
N MET A 1 4.48 14.05 27.53
CA MET A 1 3.92 12.73 27.83
C MET A 1 3.36 12.13 26.55
N ILE A 2 3.57 10.83 26.31
CA ILE A 2 3.08 10.11 25.14
C ILE A 2 1.96 9.17 25.61
N GLY A 3 0.86 9.10 24.86
CA GLY A 3 -0.19 8.09 25.04
C GLY A 3 0.11 6.87 24.18
N VAL A 4 -0.07 5.66 24.71
CA VAL A 4 0.09 4.42 23.95
C VAL A 4 -1.11 3.51 24.22
N CYS A 5 -1.71 2.98 23.16
CA CYS A 5 -2.73 1.95 23.21
C CYS A 5 -2.22 0.74 22.40
N PRO A 6 -1.73 -0.34 23.04
CA PRO A 6 -1.27 -1.53 22.32
C PRO A 6 -2.45 -2.31 21.73
N GLN A 7 -2.19 -3.31 20.90
CA GLN A 7 -3.23 -4.18 20.32
C GLN A 7 -4.07 -4.92 21.40
N PHE A 8 -3.45 -5.34 22.51
CA PHE A 8 -4.13 -5.99 23.63
C PHE A 8 -4.61 -4.99 24.70
N ASP A 9 -5.69 -5.32 25.39
CA ASP A 9 -6.23 -4.48 26.47
C ASP A 9 -5.44 -4.66 27.77
N ILE A 10 -4.84 -3.59 28.28
CA ILE A 10 -4.13 -3.58 29.58
C ILE A 10 -5.12 -3.20 30.68
N LEU A 11 -6.11 -4.06 30.91
CA LEU A 11 -7.17 -3.82 31.90
C LEU A 11 -7.13 -4.87 33.01
N TRP A 12 -7.42 -4.43 34.23
CA TRP A 12 -7.60 -5.30 35.39
C TRP A 12 -9.09 -5.59 35.59
N ASP A 13 -9.48 -6.86 35.49
CA ASP A 13 -10.88 -7.27 35.56
C ASP A 13 -11.58 -6.86 36.88
N ALA A 14 -10.82 -6.72 37.97
CA ALA A 14 -11.33 -6.33 39.28
C ALA A 14 -11.69 -4.84 39.39
N LEU A 15 -11.04 -3.97 38.61
CA LEU A 15 -11.22 -2.53 38.65
C LEU A 15 -12.34 -2.08 37.72
N SER A 16 -13.10 -1.07 38.12
CA SER A 16 -14.08 -0.39 37.28
C SER A 16 -13.43 0.54 36.25
N GLY A 17 -14.17 0.93 35.22
CA GLY A 17 -13.66 1.90 34.23
C GLY A 17 -13.24 3.23 34.86
N GLN A 18 -14.00 3.70 35.85
CA GLN A 18 -13.66 4.90 36.61
C GLN A 18 -12.35 4.75 37.40
N GLU A 19 -12.16 3.61 38.07
CA GLU A 19 -10.93 3.34 38.84
C GLU A 19 -9.70 3.22 37.94
N HIS A 20 -9.83 2.62 36.75
CA HIS A 20 -8.74 2.58 35.77
C HIS A 20 -8.29 3.99 35.37
N LEU A 21 -9.22 4.84 34.98
CA LEU A 21 -8.90 6.20 34.54
C LEU A 21 -8.31 7.02 35.70
N HIS A 22 -8.84 6.85 36.91
CA HIS A 22 -8.28 7.50 38.10
C HIS A 22 -6.84 7.04 38.37
N LEU A 23 -6.57 5.74 38.27
CA LEU A 23 -5.25 5.16 38.45
C LEU A 23 -4.26 5.69 37.40
N PHE A 24 -4.61 5.63 36.12
CA PHE A 24 -3.75 6.12 35.05
C PHE A 24 -3.56 7.64 35.07
N ALA A 25 -4.57 8.41 35.47
CA ALA A 25 -4.42 9.86 35.68
C ALA A 25 -3.41 10.16 36.79
N SER A 26 -3.48 9.42 37.90
CA SER A 26 -2.57 9.55 39.03
C SER A 26 -1.14 9.16 38.65
N ILE A 27 -0.96 8.05 37.93
CA ILE A 27 0.35 7.59 37.42
C ILE A 27 0.95 8.62 36.46
N LYS A 28 0.11 9.24 35.62
CA LYS A 28 0.52 10.34 34.73
C LYS A 28 0.79 11.66 35.47
N GLY A 29 0.63 11.72 36.79
CA GLY A 29 1.00 12.89 37.60
C GLY A 29 0.04 14.08 37.45
N LEU A 30 -1.22 13.84 37.09
CA LEU A 30 -2.24 14.89 37.08
C LEU A 30 -2.50 15.39 38.51
N PRO A 31 -2.74 16.70 38.72
CA PRO A 31 -3.07 17.24 40.03
C PRO A 31 -4.34 16.58 40.59
N PRO A 32 -4.35 16.11 41.86
CA PRO A 32 -5.50 15.41 42.45
C PRO A 32 -6.83 16.15 42.35
N ALA A 33 -6.79 17.49 42.39
CA ALA A 33 -7.97 18.33 42.23
C ALA A 33 -8.64 18.23 40.84
N LEU A 34 -7.85 17.95 39.79
CA LEU A 34 -8.32 17.83 38.41
C LEU A 34 -8.67 16.40 38.01
N ILE A 35 -8.18 15.39 38.73
CA ILE A 35 -8.35 13.98 38.33
C ILE A 35 -9.82 13.63 38.17
N LYS A 36 -10.68 14.04 39.10
CA LYS A 36 -12.12 13.70 39.04
C LYS A 36 -12.77 14.26 37.77
N GLU A 37 -12.51 15.52 37.46
CA GLU A 37 -13.03 16.19 36.25
C GLU A 37 -12.51 15.53 34.98
N VAL A 38 -11.20 15.24 34.91
CA VAL A 38 -10.58 14.57 33.76
C VAL A 38 -11.16 13.17 33.55
N VAL A 39 -11.37 12.40 34.63
CA VAL A 39 -11.96 11.06 34.55
C VAL A 39 -13.40 11.10 34.03
N GLU A 40 -14.22 12.02 34.54
CA GLU A 40 -15.60 12.20 34.09
C GLU A 40 -15.66 12.63 32.61
N LYS A 41 -14.79 13.58 32.21
CA LYS A 41 -14.64 14.00 30.81
C LYS A 41 -14.23 12.84 29.91
N SER A 42 -13.19 12.08 30.28
CA SER A 42 -12.73 10.94 29.47
C SER A 42 -13.77 9.83 29.36
N LEU A 43 -14.56 9.55 30.41
CA LEU A 43 -15.65 8.57 30.34
C LEU A 43 -16.76 9.01 29.38
N ALA A 44 -17.07 10.31 29.35
CA ALA A 44 -18.04 10.88 28.43
C ALA A 44 -17.55 10.82 26.98
N GLU A 45 -16.29 11.18 26.72
CA GLU A 45 -15.67 11.11 25.39
C GLU A 45 -15.75 9.70 24.81
N VAL A 46 -15.53 8.67 25.62
CA VAL A 46 -15.60 7.27 25.15
C VAL A 46 -16.96 6.59 25.31
N LYS A 47 -18.01 7.36 25.64
CA LYS A 47 -19.40 6.87 25.81
C LYS A 47 -19.48 5.69 26.79
N LEU A 48 -18.78 5.76 27.92
CA LEU A 48 -18.78 4.76 28.99
C LEU A 48 -19.32 5.29 30.33
N THR A 49 -19.97 6.46 30.34
CA THR A 49 -20.50 7.09 31.55
C THR A 49 -21.46 6.17 32.33
N ASP A 50 -22.40 5.52 31.64
CA ASP A 50 -23.38 4.62 32.27
C ASP A 50 -22.74 3.35 32.85
N ALA A 51 -21.60 2.95 32.25
CA ALA A 51 -20.83 1.77 32.64
C ALA A 51 -19.70 2.07 33.62
N ALA A 52 -19.48 3.34 34.00
CA ALA A 52 -18.27 3.78 34.68
C ALA A 52 -17.92 3.00 35.95
N ARG A 53 -18.94 2.58 36.71
CA ARG A 53 -18.80 1.84 37.98
C ARG A 53 -18.83 0.32 37.81
N MET A 54 -19.14 -0.18 36.61
CA MET A 54 -19.07 -1.61 36.33
C MET A 54 -17.61 -2.05 36.21
N ARG A 55 -17.32 -3.26 36.69
CA ARG A 55 -15.98 -3.85 36.64
C ARG A 55 -15.59 -4.12 35.18
N ALA A 56 -14.34 -3.84 34.82
CA ALA A 56 -13.83 -4.08 33.47
C ALA A 56 -13.95 -5.56 33.05
N GLY A 57 -13.96 -6.51 34.00
CA GLY A 57 -14.21 -7.92 33.70
C GLY A 57 -15.60 -8.20 33.08
N SER A 58 -16.58 -7.32 33.34
CA SER A 58 -17.94 -7.41 32.76
C SER A 58 -18.11 -6.64 31.45
N TYR A 59 -17.08 -5.91 30.99
CA TYR A 59 -17.13 -5.15 29.75
C TYR A 59 -17.08 -6.08 28.53
N SER A 60 -17.85 -5.74 27.49
CA SER A 60 -17.66 -6.34 26.17
C SER A 60 -16.29 -5.95 25.59
N GLY A 61 -15.79 -6.69 24.59
CA GLY A 61 -14.51 -6.36 23.94
C GLY A 61 -14.46 -4.92 23.41
N GLY A 62 -15.56 -4.44 22.84
CA GLY A 62 -15.69 -3.04 22.40
C GLY A 62 -15.59 -2.03 23.55
N MET A 63 -16.22 -2.31 24.69
CA MET A 63 -16.14 -1.46 25.88
C MET A 63 -14.73 -1.46 26.48
N LYS A 64 -14.07 -2.63 26.53
CA LYS A 64 -12.67 -2.75 26.96
C LYS A 64 -11.76 -1.89 26.10
N ARG A 65 -11.89 -1.99 24.77
CA ARG A 65 -11.09 -1.16 23.88
C ARG A 65 -11.35 0.34 24.04
N ARG A 66 -12.63 0.76 24.12
CA ARG A 66 -12.96 2.18 24.36
C ARG A 66 -12.31 2.70 25.65
N LEU A 67 -12.27 1.89 26.70
CA LEU A 67 -11.54 2.21 27.92
C LEU A 67 -10.01 2.27 27.69
N SER A 68 -9.43 1.33 26.95
CA SER A 68 -8.00 1.33 26.58
C SER A 68 -7.61 2.60 25.79
N VAL A 69 -8.46 3.05 24.86
CA VAL A 69 -8.27 4.30 24.13
C VAL A 69 -8.37 5.51 25.08
N ALA A 70 -9.36 5.53 25.98
CA ALA A 70 -9.47 6.58 27.00
C ALA A 70 -8.21 6.69 27.87
N ILE A 71 -7.64 5.56 28.29
CA ILE A 71 -6.39 5.51 29.07
C ILE A 71 -5.22 6.11 28.29
N ALA A 72 -5.13 5.84 26.98
CA ALA A 72 -4.09 6.43 26.14
C ALA A 72 -4.26 7.96 26.03
N LEU A 73 -5.50 8.44 25.91
CA LEU A 73 -5.85 9.86 25.74
C LEU A 73 -5.85 10.67 27.05
N ILE A 74 -5.91 10.03 28.22
CA ILE A 74 -6.00 10.73 29.50
C ILE A 74 -4.78 11.62 29.75
N GLY A 75 -5.01 12.84 30.23
CA GLY A 75 -3.97 13.86 30.45
C GLY A 75 -3.54 14.62 29.19
N GLU A 76 -4.36 14.61 28.13
CA GLU A 76 -4.19 15.40 26.90
C GLU A 76 -2.77 15.32 26.31
N PRO A 77 -2.26 14.10 26.01
CA PRO A 77 -0.94 13.94 25.44
C PRO A 77 -0.85 14.55 24.03
N LYS A 78 0.27 15.21 23.74
CA LYS A 78 0.55 15.80 22.41
C LYS A 78 0.80 14.74 21.32
N LEU A 79 1.24 13.55 21.71
CA LEU A 79 1.50 12.41 20.83
C LEU A 79 0.81 11.16 21.38
N VAL A 80 0.05 10.48 20.54
CA VAL A 80 -0.65 9.22 20.86
C VAL A 80 -0.28 8.17 19.81
N ILE A 81 0.02 6.96 20.27
CA ILE A 81 0.29 5.81 19.40
C ILE A 81 -0.82 4.79 19.64
N LEU A 82 -1.56 4.44 18.59
CA LEU A 82 -2.64 3.47 18.62
C LEU A 82 -2.24 2.28 17.74
N ASP A 83 -2.06 1.13 18.38
CA ASP A 83 -1.68 -0.10 17.68
C ASP A 83 -2.93 -0.94 17.40
N GLU A 84 -3.35 -0.99 16.14
CA GLU A 84 -4.54 -1.74 15.70
C GLU A 84 -5.79 -1.50 16.57
N PRO A 85 -6.31 -0.26 16.64
CA PRO A 85 -7.37 0.10 17.58
C PRO A 85 -8.71 -0.61 17.34
N THR A 86 -9.01 -1.04 16.11
CA THR A 86 -10.34 -1.59 15.78
C THR A 86 -10.33 -3.03 15.27
N THR A 87 -9.20 -3.72 15.40
CA THR A 87 -9.06 -5.14 15.04
C THR A 87 -10.04 -6.01 15.82
N GLY A 88 -10.74 -6.91 15.12
CA GLY A 88 -11.67 -7.86 15.74
C GLY A 88 -12.99 -7.26 16.24
N MET A 89 -13.27 -5.99 15.95
CA MET A 89 -14.54 -5.34 16.32
C MET A 89 -15.61 -5.51 15.26
N ASP A 90 -16.87 -5.53 15.70
CA ASP A 90 -18.02 -5.38 14.82
C ASP A 90 -18.04 -3.97 14.16
N PRO A 91 -18.71 -3.81 13.00
CA PRO A 91 -18.72 -2.54 12.27
C PRO A 91 -19.26 -1.34 13.07
N ILE A 92 -20.21 -1.56 13.97
CA ILE A 92 -20.85 -0.47 14.74
C ILE A 92 -19.88 0.03 15.82
N THR A 93 -19.30 -0.90 16.59
CA THR A 93 -18.30 -0.56 17.60
C THR A 93 -17.08 0.10 16.98
N ARG A 94 -16.63 -0.37 15.81
CA ARG A 94 -15.52 0.22 15.07
C ARG A 94 -15.76 1.70 14.75
N ARG A 95 -16.94 2.04 14.19
CA ARG A 95 -17.28 3.45 13.92
C ARG A 95 -17.30 4.30 15.17
N HIS A 96 -17.80 3.79 16.29
CA HIS A 96 -17.75 4.53 17.55
C HIS A 96 -16.31 4.83 17.99
N VAL A 97 -15.38 3.89 17.79
CA VAL A 97 -13.96 4.13 18.10
C VAL A 97 -13.35 5.15 17.12
N TRP A 98 -13.72 5.11 15.84
CA TRP A 98 -13.28 6.09 14.86
C TRP A 98 -13.73 7.50 15.22
N ASP A 99 -15.00 7.69 15.60
CA ASP A 99 -15.52 8.98 16.05
C ASP A 99 -14.70 9.53 17.24
N ILE A 100 -14.39 8.66 18.21
CA ILE A 100 -13.57 9.01 19.39
C ILE A 100 -12.17 9.47 18.96
N ILE A 101 -11.53 8.73 18.04
CA ILE A 101 -10.18 9.06 17.57
C ILE A 101 -10.17 10.38 16.78
N GLU A 102 -11.16 10.59 15.93
CA GLU A 102 -11.29 11.81 15.12
C GLU A 102 -11.56 13.04 16.00
N ASP A 103 -12.44 12.94 16.99
CA ASP A 103 -12.67 14.01 17.96
C ASP A 103 -11.42 14.28 18.81
N ALA A 104 -10.70 13.21 19.18
CA ALA A 104 -9.45 13.29 19.91
C ALA A 104 -8.29 13.85 19.09
N LYS A 105 -8.35 13.89 17.75
CA LYS A 105 -7.25 14.34 16.88
C LYS A 105 -6.90 15.82 17.05
N LYS A 106 -7.86 16.65 17.45
CA LYS A 106 -7.69 18.10 17.57
C LYS A 106 -6.58 18.46 18.56
N GLY A 107 -5.57 19.19 18.08
CA GLY A 107 -4.46 19.69 18.90
C GLY A 107 -3.42 18.65 19.31
N ARG A 108 -3.43 17.44 18.72
CA ARG A 108 -2.43 16.40 18.98
C ARG A 108 -2.05 15.62 17.72
N ALA A 109 -0.92 14.92 17.77
CA ALA A 109 -0.51 13.99 16.73
C ALA A 109 -0.90 12.56 17.14
N ILE A 110 -1.56 11.82 16.26
CA ILE A 110 -1.92 10.42 16.46
C ILE A 110 -1.21 9.60 15.39
N ILE A 111 -0.45 8.59 15.81
CA ILE A 111 0.12 7.56 14.94
C ILE A 111 -0.71 6.31 15.14
N LEU A 112 -1.33 5.83 14.07
CA LEU A 112 -2.20 4.66 14.07
C LEU A 112 -1.62 3.60 13.13
N THR A 113 -1.46 2.37 13.62
CA THR A 113 -1.18 1.20 12.79
C THR A 113 -2.48 0.46 12.55
N THR A 114 -2.69 0.02 11.31
CA THR A 114 -3.88 -0.73 10.94
C THR A 114 -3.62 -1.58 9.71
N HIS A 115 -4.32 -2.69 9.63
CA HIS A 115 -4.44 -3.50 8.42
C HIS A 115 -5.73 -3.17 7.64
N SER A 116 -6.62 -2.34 8.19
CA SER A 116 -7.84 -1.89 7.53
C SER A 116 -7.54 -0.65 6.68
N MET A 117 -7.63 -0.80 5.37
CA MET A 117 -7.43 0.32 4.45
C MET A 117 -8.55 1.36 4.57
N GLU A 118 -9.78 0.93 4.88
CA GLU A 118 -10.91 1.82 5.17
C GLU A 118 -10.63 2.70 6.41
N GLU A 119 -10.09 2.12 7.49
CA GLU A 119 -9.68 2.88 8.69
C GLU A 119 -8.60 3.92 8.35
N ALA A 120 -7.59 3.50 7.57
CA ALA A 120 -6.51 4.39 7.16
C ALA A 120 -7.03 5.54 6.30
N ASP A 121 -7.96 5.28 5.38
CA ASP A 121 -8.55 6.29 4.48
C ASP A 121 -9.35 7.34 5.24
N ILE A 122 -10.11 6.92 6.26
CA ILE A 122 -11.03 7.79 7.00
C ILE A 122 -10.31 8.62 8.07
N LEU A 123 -9.43 8.01 8.87
CA LEU A 123 -8.85 8.68 10.04
C LEU A 123 -7.56 9.47 9.73
N SER A 124 -6.83 9.08 8.69
CA SER A 124 -5.45 9.53 8.49
C SER A 124 -5.35 10.74 7.58
N ASP A 125 -4.60 11.77 8.02
CA ASP A 125 -4.22 12.88 7.12
C ASP A 125 -3.15 12.44 6.11
N ARG A 126 -2.28 11.51 6.54
CA ARG A 126 -1.21 10.92 5.73
C ARG A 126 -1.09 9.45 6.07
N ILE A 127 -0.93 8.64 5.04
CA ILE A 127 -0.85 7.19 5.11
C ILE A 127 0.57 6.79 4.69
N GLY A 128 1.20 5.96 5.51
CA GLY A 128 2.49 5.33 5.22
C GLY A 128 2.28 3.84 4.98
N ILE A 129 2.73 3.33 3.83
CA ILE A 129 2.65 1.89 3.53
C ILE A 129 4.02 1.27 3.76
N MET A 130 4.07 0.29 4.66
CA MET A 130 5.26 -0.49 4.96
C MET A 130 5.16 -1.88 4.34
N ALA A 131 6.24 -2.33 3.71
CA ALA A 131 6.36 -3.69 3.19
C ALA A 131 7.80 -4.18 3.38
N LYS A 132 7.97 -5.45 3.80
CA LYS A 132 9.29 -6.07 4.05
C LYS A 132 10.17 -5.24 5.01
N GLY A 133 9.56 -4.69 6.07
CA GLY A 133 10.26 -3.89 7.08
C GLY A 133 10.73 -2.50 6.64
N ARG A 134 10.40 -2.06 5.41
CA ARG A 134 10.76 -0.73 4.88
C ARG A 134 9.50 0.08 4.59
N LEU A 135 9.55 1.39 4.83
CA LEU A 135 8.51 2.33 4.41
C LEU A 135 8.63 2.54 2.90
N ARG A 136 7.64 2.10 2.13
CA ARG A 136 7.66 2.15 0.66
C ARG A 136 7.13 3.47 0.11
N CYS A 137 6.05 3.98 0.69
CA CYS A 137 5.51 5.27 0.31
C CYS A 137 4.83 5.96 1.49
N ILE A 138 4.71 7.28 1.38
CA ILE A 138 3.96 8.11 2.31
C ILE A 138 3.27 9.25 1.56
N GLY A 139 2.00 9.50 1.86
CA GLY A 139 1.23 10.53 1.17
C GLY A 139 -0.20 10.64 1.70
N THR A 140 -0.97 11.57 1.17
CA THR A 140 -2.42 11.57 1.36
C THR A 140 -3.04 10.40 0.59
N SER A 141 -4.22 9.94 0.99
CA SER A 141 -4.93 8.85 0.30
C SER A 141 -5.05 9.11 -1.21
N ILE A 142 -5.50 10.30 -1.60
CA ILE A 142 -5.64 10.70 -3.02
C ILE A 142 -4.30 10.62 -3.76
N ARG A 143 -3.21 11.10 -3.14
CA ARG A 143 -1.88 11.07 -3.77
C ARG A 143 -1.37 9.64 -3.93
N LEU A 144 -1.62 8.77 -2.97
CA LEU A 144 -1.23 7.36 -3.05
C LEU A 144 -2.01 6.64 -4.14
N LYS A 145 -3.33 6.83 -4.20
CA LYS A 145 -4.22 6.30 -5.23
C LYS A 145 -3.80 6.78 -6.62
N SER A 146 -3.53 8.07 -6.80
CA SER A 146 -3.09 8.61 -8.09
C SER A 146 -1.68 8.16 -8.53
N LYS A 147 -0.74 7.97 -7.59
CA LYS A 147 0.65 7.62 -7.93
C LYS A 147 0.88 6.12 -8.11
N PHE A 148 0.23 5.30 -7.30
CA PHE A 148 0.47 3.85 -7.21
C PHE A 148 -0.75 3.01 -7.58
N GLY A 149 -1.89 3.66 -7.83
CA GLY A 149 -3.08 3.02 -8.37
C GLY A 149 -2.88 2.61 -9.82
N THR A 150 -3.68 1.63 -10.25
CA THR A 150 -3.71 1.17 -11.65
C THR A 150 -4.54 2.07 -12.56
N GLY A 151 -5.12 3.16 -12.05
CA GLY A 151 -5.97 4.08 -12.79
C GLY A 151 -7.30 4.40 -12.11
N PHE A 152 -8.32 4.62 -12.93
CA PHE A 152 -9.70 4.86 -12.51
C PHE A 152 -10.50 3.56 -12.62
N ILE A 153 -11.39 3.33 -11.66
CA ILE A 153 -12.34 2.22 -11.71
C ILE A 153 -13.67 2.77 -12.20
N ALA A 154 -14.15 2.25 -13.33
CA ALA A 154 -15.46 2.57 -13.86
C ALA A 154 -16.39 1.34 -13.72
N ASN A 155 -17.42 1.47 -12.90
CA ASN A 155 -18.48 0.47 -12.78
C ASN A 155 -19.67 0.93 -13.60
N VAL A 156 -20.08 0.12 -14.57
CA VAL A 156 -21.24 0.39 -15.41
C VAL A 156 -22.31 -0.66 -15.09
N SER A 157 -23.46 -0.20 -14.63
CA SER A 157 -24.61 -1.05 -14.28
C SER A 157 -25.61 -1.06 -15.44
N PHE A 158 -26.34 -2.15 -15.63
CA PHE A 158 -27.37 -2.27 -16.67
C PHE A 158 -28.78 -2.37 -16.09
N SER A 159 -29.75 -1.86 -16.86
CA SER A 159 -31.17 -2.00 -16.57
C SER A 159 -31.67 -3.39 -16.99
N GLY A 160 -31.43 -4.44 -16.19
CA GLY A 160 -31.90 -5.79 -16.58
C GLY A 160 -31.91 -6.90 -15.53
N GLY A 161 -31.51 -6.65 -14.28
CA GLY A 161 -31.27 -7.72 -13.30
C GLY A 161 -32.37 -8.00 -12.26
N THR A 162 -33.42 -7.18 -12.17
CA THR A 162 -34.44 -7.31 -11.12
C THR A 162 -35.85 -7.16 -11.67
N ASN A 163 -36.50 -8.29 -11.95
CA ASN A 163 -37.77 -8.70 -11.33
C ASN A 163 -38.23 -10.02 -11.96
N GLY A 164 -38.62 -10.97 -11.10
CA GLY A 164 -38.84 -12.36 -11.47
C GLY A 164 -40.01 -12.59 -12.44
N SER A 165 -39.70 -13.32 -13.50
CA SER A 165 -40.61 -14.27 -14.16
C SER A 165 -39.75 -15.21 -15.04
N PRO A 166 -39.77 -16.53 -14.83
CA PRO A 166 -38.99 -17.47 -15.62
C PRO A 166 -39.82 -17.91 -16.82
N GLU A 167 -40.06 -17.05 -17.81
CA GLU A 167 -40.71 -17.49 -19.05
C GLU A 167 -40.28 -16.62 -20.23
N ARG A 168 -39.73 -17.31 -21.26
CA ARG A 168 -39.31 -16.87 -22.60
C ARG A 168 -37.82 -16.57 -22.79
N GLU A 169 -37.12 -17.60 -23.27
CA GLU A 169 -35.95 -17.48 -24.14
C GLU A 169 -36.30 -16.60 -25.35
N ASP A 170 -35.57 -15.50 -25.57
CA ASP A 170 -35.16 -15.06 -26.92
C ASP A 170 -34.14 -13.90 -26.86
N SER A 171 -32.89 -14.23 -27.18
CA SER A 171 -31.96 -13.51 -28.09
C SER A 171 -31.69 -11.98 -27.99
N LEU A 172 -32.18 -11.24 -26.99
CA LEU A 172 -32.08 -9.76 -26.92
C LEU A 172 -31.20 -9.17 -25.81
N SER A 173 -30.60 -9.97 -24.92
CA SER A 173 -29.85 -9.45 -23.75
C SER A 173 -28.33 -9.59 -23.81
N THR A 174 -27.77 -10.29 -24.81
CA THR A 174 -26.31 -10.51 -24.95
C THR A 174 -25.59 -9.45 -25.77
N SER A 175 -26.30 -8.69 -26.61
CA SER A 175 -25.69 -7.71 -27.52
C SER A 175 -25.33 -6.37 -26.86
N GLN A 176 -26.06 -5.96 -25.81
CA GLN A 176 -25.83 -4.67 -25.13
C GLN A 176 -24.49 -4.63 -24.37
N PRO A 177 -24.12 -5.66 -23.56
CA PRO A 177 -22.81 -5.69 -22.90
C PRO A 177 -21.65 -5.82 -23.91
N GLU A 178 -21.86 -6.51 -25.03
CA GLU A 178 -20.83 -6.68 -26.07
C GLU A 178 -20.54 -5.37 -26.82
N ALA A 179 -21.57 -4.61 -27.19
CA ALA A 179 -21.41 -3.30 -27.80
C ALA A 179 -20.64 -2.33 -26.88
N LEU A 180 -20.95 -2.35 -25.57
CA LEU A 180 -20.22 -1.57 -24.57
C LEU A 180 -18.75 -2.00 -24.45
N LYS A 181 -18.48 -3.32 -24.40
CA LYS A 181 -17.09 -3.83 -24.40
C LYS A 181 -16.32 -3.41 -25.64
N GLN A 182 -16.95 -3.43 -26.80
CA GLN A 182 -16.32 -3.00 -28.05
C GLN A 182 -16.09 -1.48 -28.07
N PHE A 183 -16.96 -0.70 -27.43
CA PHE A 183 -16.77 0.74 -27.23
C PHE A 183 -15.57 1.03 -26.32
N PHE A 184 -15.47 0.39 -25.15
CA PHE A 184 -14.31 0.49 -24.26
C PHE A 184 -13.02 0.01 -24.94
N LYS A 185 -13.07 -1.06 -25.75
CA LYS A 185 -11.93 -1.55 -26.52
C LYS A 185 -11.48 -0.55 -27.60
N SER A 186 -12.40 0.01 -28.36
CA SER A 186 -12.07 0.87 -29.50
C SER A 186 -11.57 2.25 -29.08
N ARG A 187 -12.13 2.82 -28.00
CA ARG A 187 -11.79 4.17 -27.53
C ARG A 187 -10.67 4.18 -26.50
N LEU A 188 -10.68 3.22 -25.58
CA LEU A 188 -9.74 3.18 -24.46
C LEU A 188 -8.80 1.98 -24.51
N ASP A 189 -8.98 0.99 -25.39
CA ASP A 189 -8.19 -0.26 -25.38
C ASP A 189 -8.14 -0.91 -23.98
N VAL A 190 -9.30 -0.95 -23.31
CA VAL A 190 -9.46 -1.53 -21.97
C VAL A 190 -10.48 -2.65 -22.02
N MET A 191 -10.15 -3.79 -21.38
CA MET A 191 -11.05 -4.93 -21.17
C MET A 191 -11.67 -4.89 -19.76
N PRO A 192 -12.89 -5.44 -19.57
CA PRO A 192 -13.49 -5.51 -18.25
C PRO A 192 -12.65 -6.40 -17.33
N LYS A 193 -12.38 -5.92 -16.11
CA LYS A 193 -11.72 -6.67 -15.04
C LYS A 193 -12.68 -7.68 -14.41
N GLU A 194 -13.93 -7.25 -14.24
CA GLU A 194 -15.02 -8.09 -13.75
C GLU A 194 -16.24 -7.95 -14.66
N GLU A 195 -16.89 -9.08 -14.91
CA GLU A 195 -18.06 -9.17 -15.74
C GLU A 195 -19.18 -9.92 -15.00
N ASN A 196 -20.30 -9.23 -14.81
CA ASN A 196 -21.54 -9.81 -14.33
C ASN A 196 -22.70 -9.41 -15.24
N LYS A 197 -23.80 -10.17 -15.18
CA LYS A 197 -25.01 -9.89 -15.97
C LYS A 197 -25.63 -8.51 -15.68
N SER A 198 -25.35 -7.96 -14.51
CA SER A 198 -25.93 -6.69 -14.05
C SER A 198 -24.95 -5.52 -14.07
N PHE A 199 -23.63 -5.77 -14.13
CA PHE A 199 -22.61 -4.72 -14.16
C PHE A 199 -21.29 -5.18 -14.78
N LEU A 200 -20.55 -4.23 -15.35
CA LEU A 200 -19.16 -4.40 -15.81
C LEU A 200 -18.24 -3.44 -15.05
N THR A 201 -17.07 -3.94 -14.65
CA THR A 201 -16.03 -3.17 -13.97
C THR A 201 -14.81 -3.02 -14.88
N TYR A 202 -14.40 -1.78 -15.15
CA TYR A 202 -13.23 -1.46 -15.97
C TYR A 202 -12.15 -0.75 -15.14
N ILE A 203 -10.88 -1.06 -15.40
CA ILE A 203 -9.73 -0.29 -14.88
C ILE A 203 -9.16 0.52 -16.04
N ILE A 204 -9.32 1.84 -15.98
CA ILE A 204 -8.83 2.76 -17.00
C ILE A 204 -7.51 3.37 -16.52
N PRO A 205 -6.37 3.05 -17.16
CA PRO A 205 -5.07 3.53 -16.70
C PRO A 205 -4.90 5.06 -16.83
N HIS A 206 -4.02 5.61 -15.99
CA HIS A 206 -3.84 7.08 -15.83
C HIS A 206 -3.35 7.79 -17.10
N ASP A 207 -2.66 7.08 -17.99
CA ASP A 207 -2.24 7.60 -19.30
C ASP A 207 -3.43 8.05 -20.17
N LYS A 208 -4.61 7.47 -19.94
CA LYS A 208 -5.85 7.75 -20.69
C LYS A 208 -6.76 8.77 -20.02
N GLU A 209 -6.33 9.40 -18.92
CA GLU A 209 -7.12 10.38 -18.16
C GLU A 209 -7.64 11.54 -19.03
N LYS A 210 -6.81 12.02 -19.97
CA LYS A 210 -7.20 13.12 -20.88
C LYS A 210 -8.36 12.74 -21.81
N LEU A 211 -8.50 11.46 -22.14
CA LEU A 211 -9.54 10.95 -23.03
C LEU A 211 -10.86 10.68 -22.30
N LEU A 212 -10.84 10.63 -20.96
CA LEU A 212 -12.01 10.30 -20.16
C LEU A 212 -13.15 11.30 -20.33
N THR A 213 -12.84 12.59 -20.49
CA THR A 213 -13.87 13.64 -20.61
C THR A 213 -14.72 13.43 -21.86
N ASP A 214 -14.07 13.26 -23.02
CA ASP A 214 -14.76 13.03 -24.29
C ASP A 214 -15.41 11.65 -24.32
N PHE A 215 -14.74 10.64 -23.73
CA PHE A 215 -15.25 9.28 -23.63
C PHE A 215 -16.56 9.20 -22.85
N PHE A 216 -16.61 9.77 -21.64
CA PHE A 216 -17.83 9.74 -20.81
C PHE A 216 -18.94 10.61 -21.40
N ALA A 217 -18.61 11.69 -22.11
CA ALA A 217 -19.61 12.46 -22.85
C ALA A 217 -20.25 11.63 -23.98
N GLU A 218 -19.45 10.89 -24.75
CA GLU A 218 -19.96 9.99 -25.81
C GLU A 218 -20.73 8.80 -25.22
N LEU A 219 -20.27 8.26 -24.08
CA LEU A 219 -20.93 7.17 -23.37
C LEU A 219 -22.31 7.59 -22.85
N GLN A 220 -22.41 8.79 -22.28
CA GLN A 220 -23.66 9.34 -21.77
C GLN A 220 -24.63 9.68 -22.90
N ALA A 221 -24.14 10.12 -24.07
CA ALA A 221 -24.98 10.36 -25.25
C ALA A 221 -25.58 9.08 -25.85
N ARG A 222 -25.00 7.92 -25.54
CA ARG A 222 -25.40 6.59 -26.05
C ARG A 222 -25.84 5.65 -24.92
N ASP A 223 -26.22 6.18 -23.76
CA ASP A 223 -26.62 5.40 -22.60
C ASP A 223 -27.81 4.46 -22.88
N MET A 224 -28.80 4.94 -23.63
CA MET A 224 -29.97 4.19 -24.07
C MET A 224 -29.63 3.07 -25.07
N GLU A 225 -28.61 3.28 -25.92
CA GLU A 225 -28.13 2.29 -26.89
C GLU A 225 -27.43 1.13 -26.17
N PHE A 226 -26.68 1.45 -25.11
CA PHE A 226 -25.93 0.48 -24.31
C PHE A 226 -26.75 -0.12 -23.15
N GLY A 227 -27.97 0.36 -22.89
CA GLY A 227 -28.83 -0.15 -21.81
C GLY A 227 -28.30 0.15 -20.40
N ILE A 228 -27.51 1.22 -20.25
CA ILE A 228 -26.85 1.57 -18.99
C ILE A 228 -27.87 2.17 -18.02
N SER A 229 -27.87 1.69 -16.77
CA SER A 229 -28.67 2.25 -15.67
C SER A 229 -27.90 3.27 -14.84
N ASP A 230 -26.63 2.98 -14.53
CA ASP A 230 -25.79 3.81 -13.68
C ASP A 230 -24.32 3.66 -14.07
N ILE A 231 -23.55 4.74 -13.93
CA ILE A 231 -22.11 4.77 -14.18
C ILE A 231 -21.44 5.37 -12.95
N GLN A 232 -20.58 4.59 -12.31
CA GLN A 232 -19.80 5.05 -11.17
C GLN A 232 -18.34 5.10 -11.56
N LEU A 233 -17.75 6.28 -11.46
CA LEU A 233 -16.31 6.49 -11.64
C LEU A 233 -15.67 6.75 -10.29
N GLY A 234 -14.67 5.94 -9.95
CA GLY A 234 -13.88 6.06 -8.74
C GLY A 234 -12.39 6.02 -9.02
N LEU A 235 -11.60 6.41 -8.04
CA LEU A 235 -10.16 6.09 -8.00
C LEU A 235 -9.99 4.64 -7.54
N THR A 236 -8.85 4.04 -7.87
CA THR A 236 -8.43 2.77 -7.26
C THR A 236 -8.49 2.83 -5.74
N THR A 237 -8.80 1.72 -5.11
CA THR A 237 -8.87 1.66 -3.65
C THR A 237 -7.47 1.60 -3.03
N LEU A 238 -7.36 1.88 -1.72
CA LEU A 238 -6.07 1.75 -1.03
C LEU A 238 -5.60 0.29 -0.94
N GLU A 239 -6.53 -0.66 -0.94
CA GLU A 239 -6.23 -2.10 -1.02
C GLU A 239 -5.47 -2.42 -2.32
N GLU A 240 -5.93 -1.92 -3.47
CA GLU A 240 -5.23 -2.13 -4.74
C GLU A 240 -3.83 -1.50 -4.75
N VAL A 241 -3.72 -0.27 -4.22
CA VAL A 241 -2.43 0.41 -4.05
C VAL A 241 -1.49 -0.42 -3.18
N PHE A 242 -1.98 -0.95 -2.06
CA PHE A 242 -1.21 -1.79 -1.15
C PHE A 242 -0.75 -3.08 -1.84
N LEU A 243 -1.64 -3.77 -2.56
CA LEU A 243 -1.30 -5.01 -3.29
C LEU A 243 -0.24 -4.77 -4.36
N ASN A 244 -0.31 -3.65 -5.08
CA ASN A 244 0.71 -3.29 -6.07
C ASN A 244 2.07 -3.03 -5.42
N ILE A 245 2.09 -2.27 -4.33
CA ILE A 245 3.33 -1.98 -3.59
C ILE A 245 3.93 -3.24 -2.97
N ALA A 246 3.09 -4.13 -2.43
CA ALA A 246 3.52 -5.41 -1.87
C ALA A 246 4.14 -6.30 -2.95
N ARG A 247 3.49 -6.44 -4.11
CA ARG A 247 4.02 -7.20 -5.25
C ARG A 247 5.34 -6.62 -5.75
N GLN A 248 5.45 -5.30 -5.86
CA GLN A 248 6.70 -4.65 -6.24
C GLN A 248 7.80 -4.89 -5.20
N ALA A 249 7.46 -4.82 -3.92
CA ALA A 249 8.40 -5.10 -2.84
C ALA A 249 8.90 -6.55 -2.84
N GLU A 250 8.05 -7.52 -3.21
CA GLU A 250 8.47 -8.92 -3.37
C GLU A 250 9.44 -9.12 -4.53
N LEU A 251 9.16 -8.51 -5.68
CA LEU A 251 10.07 -8.57 -6.84
C LEU A 251 11.44 -7.95 -6.52
N GLU A 252 11.46 -6.82 -5.80
CA GLU A 252 12.69 -6.18 -5.35
C GLU A 252 13.44 -7.01 -4.30
N ASP A 253 12.74 -7.67 -3.38
CA ASP A 253 13.34 -8.53 -2.35
C ASP A 253 13.96 -9.80 -2.96
N VAL A 254 13.31 -10.38 -3.97
CA VAL A 254 13.88 -11.48 -4.78
C VAL A 254 15.13 -11.00 -5.52
N ALA A 255 15.10 -9.81 -6.12
CA ALA A 255 16.24 -9.22 -6.81
C ALA A 255 17.40 -8.87 -5.85
N GLU A 256 17.12 -8.38 -4.64
CA GLU A 256 18.12 -8.06 -3.62
C GLU A 256 18.73 -9.32 -2.97
N GLY A 257 18.01 -10.45 -2.95
CA GLY A 257 18.41 -11.69 -2.28
C GLY A 257 19.01 -12.80 -3.16
N SER A 258 18.83 -12.73 -4.48
CA SER A 258 19.34 -13.75 -5.42
C SER A 258 20.38 -13.16 -6.36
N SER A 259 21.55 -13.79 -6.41
CA SER A 259 22.63 -13.45 -7.35
C SER A 259 22.71 -14.51 -8.44
N ALA A 260 22.61 -14.09 -9.71
CA ALA A 260 22.86 -14.95 -10.85
C ALA A 260 24.31 -14.79 -11.32
N THR A 261 24.86 -15.87 -11.89
CA THR A 261 26.20 -15.86 -12.46
C THR A 261 26.12 -15.52 -13.94
N LEU A 262 26.57 -14.33 -14.32
CA LEU A 262 26.74 -13.91 -15.70
C LEU A 262 28.10 -14.36 -16.21
N THR A 263 28.15 -15.20 -17.24
CA THR A 263 29.39 -15.53 -17.97
C THR A 263 29.52 -14.67 -19.20
N LEU A 264 30.53 -13.81 -19.24
CA LEU A 264 30.86 -12.98 -20.40
C LEU A 264 31.58 -13.80 -21.49
N ASN A 265 31.52 -13.33 -22.74
CA ASN A 265 32.25 -13.90 -23.88
C ASN A 265 33.77 -13.99 -23.66
N THR A 266 34.31 -13.17 -22.77
CA THR A 266 35.72 -13.15 -22.36
C THR A 266 36.09 -14.28 -21.39
N GLY A 267 35.11 -15.08 -20.95
CA GLY A 267 35.27 -16.14 -19.94
C GLY A 267 35.21 -15.65 -18.49
N LEU A 268 34.94 -14.36 -18.27
CA LEU A 268 34.75 -13.78 -16.94
C LEU A 268 33.34 -14.11 -16.39
N SER A 269 33.29 -14.72 -15.21
CA SER A 269 32.05 -14.95 -14.47
C SER A 269 31.84 -13.83 -13.45
N LEU A 270 30.69 -13.14 -13.51
CA LEU A 270 30.29 -12.08 -12.59
C LEU A 270 29.06 -12.50 -11.79
N GLN A 271 29.06 -12.26 -10.48
CA GLN A 271 27.84 -12.35 -9.68
C GLN A 271 27.06 -11.05 -9.81
N ILE A 272 25.81 -11.14 -10.28
CA ILE A 272 24.93 -9.99 -10.49
C ILE A 272 23.59 -10.22 -9.79
N PRO A 273 22.96 -9.21 -9.19
CA PRO A 273 21.61 -9.32 -8.65
C PRO A 273 20.62 -9.76 -9.74
N VAL A 274 19.71 -10.67 -9.40
CA VAL A 274 18.69 -11.15 -10.33
C VAL A 274 17.80 -9.98 -10.78
N GLY A 275 17.60 -9.85 -12.09
CA GLY A 275 16.84 -8.74 -12.69
C GLY A 275 17.65 -7.47 -12.96
N ALA A 276 18.96 -7.45 -12.68
CA ALA A 276 19.82 -6.33 -13.07
C ALA A 276 19.88 -6.20 -14.60
N ARG A 277 19.42 -5.07 -15.15
CA ARG A 277 19.40 -4.84 -16.60
C ARG A 277 20.75 -4.38 -17.15
N PHE A 278 21.47 -3.51 -16.43
CA PHE A 278 22.78 -3.00 -16.85
C PHE A 278 23.81 -3.25 -15.76
N VAL A 279 24.94 -3.86 -16.15
CA VAL A 279 26.01 -4.25 -15.21
C VAL A 279 27.36 -3.77 -15.72
N LYS A 280 28.11 -3.03 -14.89
CA LYS A 280 29.51 -2.67 -15.16
C LYS A 280 30.42 -3.87 -15.01
N ILE A 281 31.33 -4.06 -15.97
CA ILE A 281 32.40 -5.05 -15.92
C ILE A 281 33.57 -4.46 -15.10
N PRO A 282 33.97 -5.10 -13.99
CA PRO A 282 35.10 -4.61 -13.19
C PRO A 282 36.43 -4.79 -13.94
N GLY A 283 37.27 -3.75 -13.95
CA GLY A 283 38.62 -3.78 -14.53
C GLY A 283 38.74 -3.38 -16.00
N THR A 284 37.67 -2.89 -16.63
CA THR A 284 37.67 -2.41 -18.03
C THR A 284 37.89 -0.90 -18.18
N GLU A 285 38.40 -0.25 -17.13
CA GLU A 285 38.72 1.17 -17.11
C GLU A 285 39.96 1.44 -17.98
N SER A 286 39.83 2.32 -18.98
CA SER A 286 40.90 2.69 -19.89
C SER A 286 40.97 4.21 -20.09
N ALA A 287 42.04 4.70 -20.72
CA ALA A 287 42.17 6.12 -21.05
C ALA A 287 41.04 6.63 -21.98
N GLU A 288 40.40 5.73 -22.73
CA GLU A 288 39.28 6.02 -23.63
C GLU A 288 37.92 5.85 -22.93
N ASN A 289 37.84 5.02 -21.88
CA ASN A 289 36.63 4.73 -21.10
C ASN A 289 36.92 4.84 -19.59
N PRO A 290 36.90 6.05 -19.00
CA PRO A 290 37.33 6.27 -17.62
C PRO A 290 36.41 5.63 -16.56
N ILE A 291 35.16 5.31 -16.91
CA ILE A 291 34.19 4.65 -16.02
C ILE A 291 34.13 3.13 -16.28
N GLY A 292 34.76 2.65 -17.35
CA GLY A 292 34.74 1.26 -17.80
C GLY A 292 33.60 0.95 -18.77
N THR A 293 33.41 -0.34 -19.05
CA THR A 293 32.36 -0.88 -19.92
C THR A 293 31.25 -1.57 -19.14
N MET A 294 30.04 -1.59 -19.70
CA MET A 294 28.86 -2.27 -19.19
C MET A 294 28.29 -3.22 -20.23
N VAL A 295 27.46 -4.15 -19.77
CA VAL A 295 26.63 -5.02 -20.61
C VAL A 295 25.18 -4.89 -20.19
N GLU A 296 24.28 -4.96 -21.17
CA GLU A 296 22.86 -5.18 -20.93
C GLU A 296 22.62 -6.69 -20.75
N VAL A 297 21.95 -7.09 -19.67
CA VAL A 297 21.66 -8.48 -19.36
C VAL A 297 20.22 -8.79 -19.73
N TYR A 298 20.04 -9.86 -20.49
CA TYR A 298 18.74 -10.38 -20.87
C TYR A 298 18.33 -11.50 -19.91
N TRP A 299 17.08 -11.44 -19.45
CA TRP A 299 16.52 -12.36 -18.48
C TRP A 299 15.33 -13.10 -19.10
N GLU A 300 15.26 -14.41 -18.88
CA GLU A 300 14.10 -15.25 -19.20
C GLU A 300 13.58 -15.91 -17.91
N GLN A 301 12.35 -16.40 -17.94
CA GLN A 301 11.80 -17.21 -16.86
C GLN A 301 11.95 -18.69 -17.22
N ASP A 302 12.49 -19.47 -16.31
CA ASP A 302 12.50 -20.93 -16.43
C ASP A 302 11.12 -21.54 -16.15
N ASP A 303 10.97 -22.85 -16.35
CA ASP A 303 9.73 -23.60 -16.14
C ASP A 303 9.22 -23.55 -14.67
N SER A 304 10.04 -23.05 -13.74
CA SER A 304 9.68 -22.84 -12.33
C SER A 304 9.25 -21.40 -12.01
N GLY A 305 9.27 -20.50 -13.01
CA GLY A 305 8.98 -19.08 -12.85
C GLY A 305 10.14 -18.26 -12.28
N THR A 306 11.34 -18.84 -12.19
CA THR A 306 12.54 -18.17 -11.67
C THR A 306 13.26 -17.45 -12.83
N LEU A 307 13.68 -16.20 -12.60
CA LEU A 307 14.42 -15.41 -13.58
C LEU A 307 15.86 -15.94 -13.73
N CYS A 308 16.18 -16.44 -14.92
CA CYS A 308 17.51 -16.89 -15.33
C CYS A 308 18.08 -15.98 -16.43
N ILE A 309 19.41 -15.90 -16.51
CA ILE A 309 20.07 -15.08 -17.54
C ILE A 309 19.97 -15.83 -18.87
N SER A 310 19.31 -15.24 -19.86
CA SER A 310 19.22 -15.77 -21.22
C SER A 310 20.38 -15.31 -22.11
N GLY A 311 21.01 -14.17 -21.80
CA GLY A 311 22.18 -13.68 -22.51
C GLY A 311 22.61 -12.28 -22.09
N HIS A 312 23.55 -11.70 -22.82
CA HIS A 312 23.98 -10.31 -22.63
C HIS A 312 24.35 -9.65 -23.97
N SER A 313 24.29 -8.31 -24.01
CA SER A 313 24.72 -7.50 -25.15
C SER A 313 26.25 -7.52 -25.34
N GLN A 314 26.74 -6.93 -26.43
CA GLN A 314 28.16 -6.58 -26.55
C GLN A 314 28.56 -5.53 -25.50
N ASP A 315 29.85 -5.46 -25.19
CA ASP A 315 30.42 -4.49 -24.26
C ASP A 315 30.16 -3.06 -24.77
N MET A 316 29.50 -2.24 -23.95
CA MET A 316 29.18 -0.84 -24.25
C MET A 316 29.94 0.08 -23.29
N PRO A 317 30.44 1.24 -23.75
CA PRO A 317 31.07 2.22 -22.87
C PRO A 317 30.03 2.82 -21.92
N ILE A 318 30.39 2.97 -20.64
CA ILE A 318 29.50 3.60 -19.64
C ILE A 318 29.51 5.12 -19.87
N PRO A 319 28.34 5.76 -20.09
CA PRO A 319 28.26 7.21 -20.23
C PRO A 319 28.82 7.96 -18.99
N ALA A 320 29.53 9.06 -19.23
CA ALA A 320 30.27 9.81 -18.20
C ALA A 320 29.40 10.38 -17.04
N HIS A 321 28.07 10.41 -17.18
CA HIS A 321 27.13 10.99 -16.23
C HIS A 321 26.56 10.00 -15.20
N ILE A 322 26.93 8.72 -15.28
CA ILE A 322 26.37 7.67 -14.42
C ILE A 322 27.06 7.65 -13.05
N GLN A 323 26.27 7.78 -11.98
CA GLN A 323 26.74 7.61 -10.61
C GLN A 323 26.63 6.14 -10.21
N LEU A 324 27.78 5.46 -10.13
CA LEU A 324 27.85 4.10 -9.64
C LEU A 324 27.49 4.06 -8.15
N ARG A 325 26.51 3.24 -7.77
CA ARG A 325 26.31 2.89 -6.36
C ARG A 325 27.42 1.93 -5.96
N ASP A 326 28.29 2.35 -5.04
CA ASP A 326 29.15 1.39 -4.35
C ASP A 326 28.26 0.40 -3.58
N PRO A 327 28.58 -0.91 -3.60
CA PRO A 327 27.87 -1.88 -2.79
C PRO A 327 27.97 -1.47 -1.31
N PRO A 328 26.92 -1.71 -0.49
CA PRO A 328 27.02 -1.46 0.94
C PRO A 328 28.22 -2.25 1.47
N THR A 329 29.16 -1.50 2.05
CA THR A 329 30.43 -1.98 2.62
C THR A 329 30.32 -3.37 3.21
N ALA A 330 30.87 -4.37 2.51
CA ALA A 330 31.29 -5.60 3.14
C ALA A 330 32.39 -5.22 4.13
N THR A 331 32.08 -5.29 5.42
CA THR A 331 33.03 -5.18 6.51
C THR A 331 34.31 -5.94 6.17
N SER A 332 35.42 -5.22 6.17
CA SER A 332 36.78 -5.73 5.92
C SER A 332 37.17 -6.76 6.99
N GLY A 333 36.70 -7.99 6.85
CA GLY A 333 37.19 -9.16 7.55
C GLY A 333 38.31 -9.80 6.74
N ARG A 334 39.56 -9.68 7.23
CA ARG A 334 40.69 -10.48 6.74
C ARG A 334 40.34 -11.96 6.91
N ASN A 335 39.95 -12.63 5.82
CA ASN A 335 39.89 -14.09 5.78
C ASN A 335 41.22 -14.63 5.26
N ILE A 336 41.97 -15.22 6.20
CA ILE A 336 43.15 -16.03 5.97
C ILE A 336 42.66 -17.39 5.47
N LEU A 337 42.39 -17.54 4.18
CA LEU A 337 42.28 -18.82 3.44
C LEU A 337 42.00 -18.49 1.97
N GLY A 338 42.90 -18.91 1.08
CA GLY A 338 42.94 -18.52 -0.34
C GLY A 338 41.74 -18.99 -1.17
N ARG A 339 40.62 -18.28 -1.10
CA ARG A 339 39.52 -18.33 -2.07
C ARG A 339 39.67 -17.18 -3.07
N GLN A 340 39.54 -17.51 -4.36
CA GLN A 340 39.55 -16.55 -5.49
C GLN A 340 38.63 -15.36 -5.19
N LYS A 341 39.10 -14.13 -5.46
CA LYS A 341 38.26 -12.92 -5.49
C LYS A 341 37.07 -13.17 -6.41
N GLN A 342 35.86 -13.26 -5.85
CA GLN A 342 34.65 -13.28 -6.65
C GLN A 342 34.41 -11.87 -7.21
N ASN A 343 34.43 -11.75 -8.53
CA ASN A 343 34.16 -10.49 -9.22
C ASN A 343 32.64 -10.22 -9.14
N HIS A 344 32.25 -9.23 -8.35
CA HIS A 344 30.85 -8.78 -8.26
C HIS A 344 30.61 -7.73 -9.34
N GLY A 345 29.53 -7.88 -10.11
CA GLY A 345 29.12 -6.85 -11.06
C GLY A 345 28.46 -5.68 -10.36
N ILE A 346 28.77 -4.45 -10.78
CA ILE A 346 28.14 -3.24 -10.21
C ILE A 346 26.90 -2.91 -11.05
N VAL A 347 25.73 -2.91 -10.41
CA VAL A 347 24.46 -2.61 -11.09
C VAL A 347 24.33 -1.13 -11.38
N ILE A 348 23.92 -0.82 -12.61
CA ILE A 348 23.63 0.55 -13.07
C ILE A 348 22.12 0.73 -13.14
N ASP A 349 21.63 1.84 -12.58
CA ASP A 349 20.21 2.20 -12.61
C ASP A 349 19.79 2.54 -14.06
N PRO A 350 18.79 1.85 -14.64
CA PRO A 350 18.30 2.13 -16.00
C PRO A 350 17.86 3.59 -16.22
N ALA A 351 17.37 4.26 -15.17
CA ALA A 351 16.92 5.65 -15.26
C ALA A 351 18.07 6.64 -15.52
N GLN A 352 19.31 6.27 -15.19
CA GLN A 352 20.49 7.10 -15.45
C GLN A 352 20.96 7.02 -16.90
N ILE A 353 20.60 5.96 -17.64
CA ILE A 353 21.03 5.76 -19.04
C ILE A 353 20.09 6.46 -20.01
N THR A 354 18.78 6.46 -19.73
CA THR A 354 17.75 7.08 -20.61
C THR A 354 17.65 8.60 -20.48
N GLY A 355 18.24 9.19 -19.45
CA GLY A 355 18.26 10.65 -19.23
C GLY A 355 19.12 11.46 -20.22
N ALA A 356 19.80 10.80 -21.17
CA ALA A 356 20.66 11.45 -22.16
C ALA A 356 20.00 11.73 -23.52
N THR A 357 18.72 11.38 -23.69
CA THR A 357 17.92 11.76 -24.88
C THR A 357 16.72 12.59 -24.46
N SER A 358 16.95 13.84 -24.11
CA SER A 358 15.94 14.91 -24.03
C SER A 358 16.61 16.25 -24.31
#